data_AF-A0A1W1YZ13-F1
#
_entry.id   AF-A0A1W1YZ13-F1
#
_cell.length_a   1.000
_cell.length_b   1.000
_cell.length_c   1.000
_cell.angle_alpha   90.00
_cell.angle_beta   90.00
_cell.angle_gamma   90.00
#
_symmetry.space_group_name_H-M   'P 1'
#
loop_
_entity.id
_entity.type
_entity.pdbx_description
1 polymer ?
#
loop_
_entity_poly.entity_id
_entity_poly.type
_entity_poly.pdbx_seq_one_letter_code
_entity_poly.pdbx_strand_id
1 'polypeptide(L)'
;MWCGKTQHLVREMTSATKTYIDRMVAWESAGWGDQKNAVERLARRHQIPFWSLEHARTRAKTIKDDFAAMVRSAYLKECERQIECLRHELEMERAKGAGDDFADLEREAEALVAKLVEARKAALRRAGR
;
A
#
# COMPACT_ATOMS: atom_id res chain seq x y z
N MET A 1 -9.04 31.34 12.24
CA MET A 1 -7.94 31.70 11.32
C MET A 1 -7.17 30.42 10.97
N TRP A 2 -7.36 29.85 9.77
CA TRP A 2 -6.62 28.66 9.35
C TRP A 2 -5.21 29.06 8.91
N CYS A 3 -4.18 28.56 9.57
CA CYS A 3 -2.79 28.82 9.23
C CYS A 3 -2.45 28.17 7.88
N GLY A 4 -1.79 28.91 6.96
CA GLY A 4 -1.40 28.38 5.65
C GLY A 4 -0.51 27.12 5.72
N LYS A 5 0.25 26.95 6.80
CA LYS A 5 1.03 25.72 7.06
C LYS A 5 0.15 24.49 7.22
N THR A 6 -0.98 24.62 7.93
CA THR A 6 -1.93 23.51 8.14
C THR A 6 -2.61 23.09 6.83
N GLN A 7 -2.94 24.06 5.95
CA GLN A 7 -3.50 23.77 4.64
C GLN A 7 -2.53 23.00 3.73
N HIS A 8 -1.24 23.36 3.76
CA HIS A 8 -0.21 22.65 3.00
C HIS A 8 -0.08 21.19 3.43
N LEU A 9 0.02 20.94 4.74
CA LEU A 9 0.16 19.59 5.29
C LEU A 9 -1.04 18.69 4.93
N VAL A 10 -2.26 19.22 5.02
CA VAL A 10 -3.49 18.49 4.67
C VAL A 10 -3.50 18.14 3.17
N ARG A 11 -3.03 19.05 2.31
CA ARG A 11 -2.93 18.81 0.86
C ARG A 11 -1.89 17.73 0.55
N GLU A 12 -0.70 17.80 1.15
CA GLU A 12 0.34 16.79 0.97
C GLU A 12 -0.14 15.40 1.41
N MET A 13 -0.73 15.29 2.61
CA MET A 13 -1.28 14.03 3.10
C MET A 13 -2.37 13.49 2.17
N THR A 14 -3.26 14.35 1.68
CA THR A 14 -4.32 13.96 0.74
C THR A 14 -3.71 13.44 -0.56
N SER A 15 -2.69 14.10 -1.11
CA SER A 15 -2.00 13.62 -2.32
C SER A 15 -1.28 12.28 -2.10
N ALA A 16 -0.55 12.13 -0.99
CA ALA A 16 0.14 10.88 -0.67
C ALA A 16 -0.84 9.71 -0.52
N THR A 17 -1.97 9.96 0.15
CA THR A 17 -3.03 8.96 0.32
C THR A 17 -3.62 8.52 -1.01
N LYS A 18 -3.86 9.46 -1.93
CA LYS A 18 -4.32 9.13 -3.30
C LYS A 18 -3.31 8.27 -4.04
N THR A 19 -2.03 8.65 -4.01
CA THR A 19 -0.96 7.86 -4.64
C THR A 19 -0.90 6.43 -4.11
N TYR A 20 -1.10 6.22 -2.80
CA TYR A 20 -1.17 4.87 -2.24
C TYR A 20 -2.36 4.08 -2.80
N ILE A 21 -3.54 4.69 -2.87
CA ILE A 21 -4.75 4.04 -3.41
C ILE A 21 -4.53 3.70 -4.89
N ASP A 22 -4.02 4.63 -5.69
CA ASP A 22 -3.79 4.44 -7.11
C ASP A 22 -2.80 3.30 -7.37
N ARG A 23 -1.73 3.19 -6.58
CA ARG A 23 -0.78 2.08 -6.67
C ARG A 23 -1.42 0.73 -6.32
N MET A 24 -2.18 0.65 -5.23
CA MET A 24 -2.87 -0.59 -4.87
C MET A 24 -3.84 -1.01 -5.97
N VAL A 25 -4.60 -0.06 -6.52
CA VAL A 25 -5.53 -0.33 -7.63
C VAL A 25 -4.78 -0.79 -8.88
N ALA A 26 -3.65 -0.17 -9.21
CA ALA A 26 -2.86 -0.56 -10.37
C ALA A 26 -2.34 -2.01 -10.26
N TRP A 27 -1.92 -2.44 -9.07
CA TRP A 27 -1.47 -3.83 -8.85
C TRP A 27 -2.60 -4.85 -8.88
N GLU A 28 -3.78 -4.48 -8.37
CA GLU A 28 -4.93 -5.39 -8.29
C GLU A 28 -5.76 -5.41 -9.59
N SER A 29 -5.60 -4.43 -10.48
CA SER A 29 -6.37 -4.32 -11.71
C SER A 29 -5.82 -5.21 -12.81
N ALA A 30 -6.70 -6.00 -13.43
CA ALA A 30 -6.37 -6.88 -14.55
C ALA A 30 -6.42 -6.19 -15.93
N GLY A 31 -6.61 -4.86 -15.99
CA GLY A 31 -6.66 -4.10 -17.23
C GLY A 31 -7.79 -3.06 -17.29
N TRP A 32 -8.09 -2.59 -18.51
CA TRP A 32 -9.04 -1.51 -18.71
C TRP A 32 -10.46 -1.92 -18.27
N GLY A 33 -11.13 -1.04 -17.51
CA GLY A 33 -12.46 -1.29 -16.95
C GLY A 33 -12.48 -2.05 -15.62
N ASP A 34 -11.39 -2.70 -15.21
CA ASP A 34 -11.34 -3.50 -13.97
C ASP A 34 -11.04 -2.68 -12.70
N GLN A 35 -10.75 -1.39 -12.86
CA GLN A 35 -10.36 -0.50 -11.76
C GLN A 35 -11.40 -0.41 -10.63
N LYS A 36 -12.70 -0.54 -10.94
CA LYS A 36 -13.76 -0.51 -9.92
C LYS A 36 -13.83 -1.81 -9.14
N ASN A 37 -13.70 -2.95 -9.83
CA ASN A 37 -13.64 -4.26 -9.19
C ASN A 37 -12.37 -4.39 -8.34
N ALA A 38 -11.24 -3.85 -8.82
CA ALA A 38 -10.00 -3.79 -8.05
C ALA A 38 -10.18 -3.02 -6.73
N VAL A 39 -10.84 -1.86 -6.76
CA VAL A 39 -11.20 -1.11 -5.53
C VAL A 39 -12.11 -1.94 -4.62
N GLU A 40 -13.07 -2.69 -5.17
CA GLU A 40 -13.94 -3.54 -4.38
C GLU A 40 -13.19 -4.71 -3.73
N ARG A 41 -12.26 -5.35 -4.44
CA ARG A 41 -11.38 -6.40 -3.90
C ARG A 41 -10.50 -5.85 -2.78
N LEU A 42 -9.89 -4.68 -2.96
CA LEU A 42 -9.08 -4.00 -1.94
C LEU A 42 -9.91 -3.60 -0.71
N ALA A 43 -11.10 -3.04 -0.93
CA ALA A 43 -12.02 -2.64 0.13
C ALA A 43 -12.39 -3.83 1.03
N ARG A 44 -12.72 -4.98 0.42
CA ARG A 44 -13.02 -6.22 1.15
C ARG A 44 -11.79 -6.76 1.89
N ARG A 45 -10.63 -6.81 1.23
CA ARG A 45 -9.38 -7.35 1.78
C ARG A 45 -8.90 -6.57 3.01
N HIS A 46 -9.01 -5.24 2.98
CA HIS A 46 -8.53 -4.37 4.04
C HIS A 46 -9.63 -3.85 4.98
N GLN A 47 -10.87 -4.31 4.80
CA GLN A 47 -12.04 -3.89 5.59
C GLN A 47 -12.27 -2.36 5.56
N ILE A 48 -11.98 -1.74 4.43
CA ILE A 48 -12.21 -0.31 4.20
C ILE A 48 -13.52 -0.15 3.43
N PRO A 49 -14.44 0.75 3.81
CA PRO A 49 -15.66 0.96 3.06
C PRO A 49 -15.37 1.34 1.60
N PHE A 50 -15.98 0.62 0.66
CA PHE A 50 -15.79 0.81 -0.78
C PHE A 50 -15.93 2.29 -1.19
N TRP A 51 -17.02 2.93 -0.77
CA TRP A 51 -17.29 4.32 -1.13
C TRP A 51 -16.26 5.29 -0.54
N SER A 52 -15.72 5.02 0.65
CA SER A 52 -14.65 5.84 1.23
C SER A 52 -13.38 5.76 0.39
N LEU A 53 -13.00 4.56 -0.04
CA LEU A 53 -11.82 4.34 -0.89
C LEU A 53 -12.00 4.97 -2.29
N GLU A 54 -13.17 4.75 -2.91
CA GLU A 54 -13.50 5.28 -4.23
C GLU A 54 -13.57 6.81 -4.24
N HIS A 55 -14.14 7.41 -3.20
CA HIS A 55 -14.21 8.87 -3.07
C HIS A 55 -12.84 9.48 -2.80
N ALA A 56 -12.04 8.84 -1.94
CA ALA A 56 -10.67 9.26 -1.68
C ALA A 56 -9.84 9.29 -2.97
N ARG A 57 -9.98 8.26 -3.81
CA ARG A 57 -9.34 8.15 -5.13
C ARG A 57 -9.75 9.28 -6.08
N THR A 58 -11.05 9.41 -6.33
CA THR A 58 -11.56 10.18 -7.48
C THR A 58 -11.77 11.66 -7.18
N ARG A 59 -12.26 12.02 -6.00
CA ARG A 59 -12.91 13.33 -5.78
C ARG A 59 -12.58 14.02 -4.45
N ALA A 60 -11.93 13.35 -3.51
CA ALA A 60 -11.64 13.94 -2.21
C ALA A 60 -10.69 15.14 -2.31
N LYS A 61 -11.13 16.31 -1.83
CA LYS A 61 -10.29 17.51 -1.70
C LYS A 61 -9.44 17.48 -0.43
N THR A 62 -10.00 16.87 0.61
CA THR A 62 -9.39 16.71 1.94
C THR A 62 -9.67 15.32 2.44
N ILE A 63 -8.66 14.66 2.99
CA ILE A 63 -8.77 13.37 3.66
C ILE A 63 -8.49 13.58 5.15
N LYS A 64 -9.21 12.85 6.01
CA LYS A 64 -8.99 12.85 7.47
C LYS A 64 -7.73 12.05 7.81
N ASP A 65 -6.98 12.49 8.81
CA ASP A 65 -5.73 11.86 9.26
C ASP A 65 -5.91 10.37 9.57
N ASP A 66 -6.98 9.98 10.27
CA ASP A 66 -7.27 8.58 10.61
C ASP A 66 -7.44 7.70 9.36
N PHE A 67 -8.14 8.22 8.35
CA PHE A 67 -8.34 7.51 7.09
C PHE A 67 -7.04 7.42 6.30
N ALA A 68 -6.23 8.48 6.28
CA ALA A 68 -4.91 8.45 5.66
C ALA A 68 -3.98 7.43 6.33
N ALA A 69 -4.01 7.33 7.67
CA ALA A 69 -3.24 6.34 8.43
C ALA A 69 -3.71 4.90 8.12
N MET A 70 -5.02 4.69 8.03
CA MET A 70 -5.61 3.40 7.67
C MET A 70 -5.20 2.96 6.25
N VAL A 71 -5.33 3.85 5.27
CA VAL A 71 -4.90 3.58 3.88
C VAL A 71 -3.40 3.31 3.80
N ARG A 72 -2.58 4.07 4.54
CA ARG A 72 -1.13 3.82 4.62
C ARG A 72 -0.83 2.43 5.19
N SER A 73 -1.54 1.99 6.23
CA SER A 73 -1.37 0.64 6.75
C SER A 73 -1.82 -0.43 5.76
N ALA A 74 -2.88 -0.20 4.99
CA ALA A 74 -3.33 -1.11 3.95
C ALA A 74 -2.28 -1.22 2.82
N TYR A 75 -1.72 -0.08 2.39
CA TYR A 75 -0.64 -0.03 1.41
C TYR A 75 0.59 -0.83 1.84
N LEU A 76 1.01 -0.71 3.10
CA LEU A 76 2.15 -1.49 3.61
C LEU A 76 1.87 -2.99 3.65
N LYS A 77 0.64 -3.40 4.01
CA LYS A 77 0.22 -4.82 3.91
C LYS A 77 0.27 -5.33 2.48
N GLU A 78 -0.11 -4.50 1.50
CA GLU A 78 -0.04 -4.91 0.10
C GLU A 78 1.41 -5.03 -0.37
N CYS A 79 2.30 -4.13 0.05
CA CYS A 79 3.74 -4.28 -0.19
C CYS A 79 4.30 -5.58 0.41
N GLU A 80 3.91 -5.94 1.64
CA GLU A 80 4.29 -7.22 2.28
C GLU A 80 3.85 -8.40 1.39
N ARG A 81 2.59 -8.41 0.94
CA ARG A 81 2.05 -9.45 0.07
C ARG A 81 2.78 -9.57 -1.27
N GLN A 82 3.10 -8.45 -1.90
CA GLN A 82 3.82 -8.43 -3.17
C GLN A 82 5.22 -9.04 -3.02
N ILE A 83 5.91 -8.74 -1.92
CA ILE A 83 7.23 -9.35 -1.67
C ILE A 83 7.10 -10.84 -1.38
N GLU A 84 6.08 -11.28 -0.63
CA GLU A 84 5.83 -12.71 -0.41
C GLU A 84 5.57 -13.47 -1.73
N CYS A 85 4.80 -12.90 -2.65
CA CYS A 85 4.60 -13.49 -3.98
C CYS A 85 5.92 -13.61 -4.75
N LEU A 86 6.71 -12.53 -4.79
CA LEU A 86 8.01 -12.53 -5.47
C LEU A 86 8.99 -13.53 -4.84
N ARG A 87 9.01 -13.64 -3.51
CA ARG A 87 9.83 -14.64 -2.80
C ARG A 87 9.44 -16.05 -3.21
N HIS A 88 8.15 -16.35 -3.24
CA HIS A 88 7.68 -17.67 -3.64
C HIS A 88 8.05 -18.00 -5.09
N GLU A 89 7.95 -17.03 -6.00
CA GLU A 89 8.40 -17.19 -7.38
C GLU A 89 9.90 -17.49 -7.48
N LEU A 90 10.73 -16.77 -6.71
CA LEU A 90 12.18 -17.01 -6.64
C LEU A 90 12.51 -18.40 -6.08
N GLU A 91 11.83 -18.83 -5.00
CA GLU A 91 11.99 -20.16 -4.42
C GLU A 91 11.65 -21.26 -5.45
N MET A 92 10.60 -21.05 -6.24
CA MET A 92 10.19 -21.99 -7.29
C MET A 92 11.20 -22.04 -8.44
N GLU A 93 11.79 -20.91 -8.85
CA GLU A 93 12.84 -20.88 -9.88
C GLU A 93 14.15 -21.51 -9.39
N ARG A 94 14.52 -21.28 -8.13
CA ARG A 94 15.65 -21.96 -7.49
C ARG A 94 15.45 -23.48 -7.46
N ALA A 95 14.25 -23.94 -7.13
CA ALA A 95 13.91 -25.36 -7.14
C ALA A 95 13.97 -25.99 -8.55
N LYS A 96 13.78 -25.19 -9.61
CA LYS A 96 13.91 -25.63 -11.01
C LYS A 96 15.35 -25.67 -11.52
N GLY A 97 16.35 -25.36 -10.68
CA GLY A 97 17.77 -25.50 -11.02
C GLY A 97 18.41 -24.24 -11.60
N ALA A 98 17.75 -23.09 -11.49
CA ALA A 98 18.43 -21.82 -11.69
C ALA A 98 19.35 -21.61 -10.47
N GLY A 99 20.67 -21.64 -10.71
CA GLY A 99 21.71 -21.69 -9.67
C GLY A 99 21.73 -20.49 -8.71
N ASP A 100 22.81 -20.39 -7.93
CA ASP A 100 23.03 -19.49 -6.78
C ASP A 100 22.84 -17.97 -7.03
N ASP A 101 22.51 -17.56 -8.25
CA ASP A 101 22.32 -16.16 -8.69
C ASP A 101 21.14 -15.44 -8.00
N PHE A 102 20.21 -16.17 -7.39
CA PHE A 102 19.03 -15.60 -6.72
C PHE A 102 19.17 -15.40 -5.21
N ALA A 103 20.22 -15.96 -4.58
CA ALA A 103 20.38 -15.90 -3.13
C ALA A 103 20.57 -14.47 -2.59
N ASP A 104 21.19 -13.59 -3.37
CA ASP A 104 21.36 -12.18 -3.01
C ASP A 104 20.04 -11.41 -3.11
N LEU A 105 19.22 -11.69 -4.13
CA LEU A 105 17.90 -11.09 -4.29
C LEU A 105 16.93 -11.52 -3.18
N GLU A 106 17.02 -12.78 -2.72
CA GLU A 106 16.26 -13.26 -1.56
C GLU A 106 16.63 -12.49 -0.28
N ARG A 107 17.92 -12.30 0.00
CA ARG A 107 18.39 -11.51 1.16
C ARG A 107 17.91 -10.06 1.11
N GLU A 108 17.97 -9.42 -0.06
CA GLU A 108 17.49 -8.04 -0.21
C GLU A 108 15.98 -7.95 -0.01
N ALA A 109 15.21 -8.93 -0.51
CA ALA A 109 13.77 -9.01 -0.29
C ALA A 109 13.43 -9.15 1.20
N GLU A 110 14.13 -10.02 1.94
CA GLU A 110 13.93 -10.17 3.39
C GLU A 110 14.22 -8.88 4.16
N ALA A 111 15.32 -8.20 3.82
CA ALA A 111 15.66 -6.92 4.42
C ALA A 111 14.60 -5.84 4.14
N LEU A 112 14.00 -5.84 2.95
CA LEU A 112 12.91 -4.92 2.58
C LEU A 112 11.62 -5.22 3.35
N VAL A 113 11.25 -6.50 3.50
CA VAL A 113 10.08 -6.89 4.31
C VAL A 113 10.26 -6.45 5.76
N ALA A 114 11.42 -6.73 6.36
CA ALA A 114 11.70 -6.33 7.74
C ALA A 114 11.55 -4.81 7.94
N LYS A 115 12.08 -4.01 7.00
CA LYS A 115 11.93 -2.55 7.01
C LYS A 115 10.47 -2.10 6.88
N LEU A 116 9.67 -2.78 6.04
CA LEU A 116 8.25 -2.47 5.88
C LEU A 116 7.44 -2.79 7.14
N VAL A 117 7.71 -3.93 7.77
CA VAL A 117 7.09 -4.32 9.05
C VAL A 117 7.38 -3.27 10.13
N GLU A 118 8.63 -2.81 10.24
CA GLU A 118 8.99 -1.76 11.19
C GLU A 118 8.35 -0.41 10.84
N ALA A 119 8.30 -0.05 9.55
CA ALA A 119 7.59 1.15 9.10
C ALA A 119 6.09 1.09 9.43
N ARG A 120 5.47 -0.09 9.31
CA ARG A 120 4.06 -0.32 9.65
C ARG A 120 3.82 -0.24 11.16
N LYS A 121 4.66 -0.88 11.97
CA LYS A 121 4.62 -0.73 13.44
C LYS A 121 4.75 0.74 13.86
N ALA A 122 5.67 1.47 13.22
CA ALA A 122 5.84 2.91 13.47
C ALA A 122 4.64 3.73 13.01
N ALA A 123 3.94 3.34 11.95
CA ALA A 123 2.70 3.98 11.52
C ALA A 123 1.56 3.73 12.53
N LEU A 124 1.40 2.49 13.01
CA LEU A 124 0.38 2.13 14.00
C LEU A 124 0.60 2.87 15.33
N ARG A 125 1.85 2.99 15.80
CA ARG A 125 2.21 3.75 17.01
C ARG A 125 1.93 5.25 16.92
N ARG A 126 1.84 5.81 15.71
CA ARG A 126 1.48 7.22 15.50
C ARG A 126 -0.03 7.43 15.43
N ALA A 127 -0.79 6.42 15.02
CA ALA A 127 -2.26 6.48 14.92
C ALA A 127 -2.97 6.22 16.27
N GLY A 128 -2.31 5.53 17.20
CA GLY A 128 -2.85 5.26 18.55
C GLY A 128 -2.51 6.31 19.61
N ARG A 129 -2.11 7.53 19.21
CA ARG A 129 -1.71 8.60 20.12
C ARG A 129 -2.59 9.83 19.93
#